data_AF-A0A818YSD6-F1
#
_entry.id   AF-A0A818YSD6-F1
#
_cell.length_a   1.000
_cell.length_b   1.000
_cell.length_c   1.000
_cell.angle_alpha   90.00
_cell.angle_beta   90.00
_cell.angle_gamma   90.00
#
_symmetry.space_group_name_H-M   'P 1'
#
loop_
_entity.id
_entity.type
_entity.pdbx_description
1 polymer ?
#
loop_
_entity_poly.entity_id
_entity_poly.type
_entity_poly.pdbx_seq_one_letter_code
_entity_poly.pdbx_strand_id
1 'polypeptide(L)'
;MTFQIKDIFHSLLFDVFLTYSTVKLVKVPHTYIAVINRALQGVIFAYIIGYIVLWKQGYQQFQEPRGTSVIKVKGIAKVTGQNASFYINDQTKYIWDTPEYENPPIENNAFFIATHQIITPGQTQETCPTALADKLFCNDTATDKCKTDQPTPNTFGYFTGKCVVSPENSTLKVCEMNGWCPEELSASMDYIMDRNDLENFTIFLKTMVTFTLFKKNLRNIQDNTDFSCRFDGTPRTADCPIIRVGYILDQLNTNKTALLLEGGLIEIRQDWTCNFDRNPKRCIPKYEFSLLQSGDDKLSPGINYRSAQKYRVNDTDYRTLSKVYGLRFVVAITGKGGQFNIVNLFIAIGKDY
;
A
#
# COMPACT_ATOMS: atom_id res chain seq x y z
N MET A 1 -49.21 -12.05 -69.28
CA MET A 1 -48.56 -13.09 -68.45
C MET A 1 -47.61 -12.51 -67.40
N THR A 2 -47.81 -11.25 -66.97
CA THR A 2 -46.96 -10.53 -66.00
C THR A 2 -47.64 -10.28 -64.65
N PHE A 3 -48.97 -10.42 -64.57
CA PHE A 3 -49.74 -10.24 -63.33
C PHE A 3 -49.64 -11.43 -62.37
N GLN A 4 -49.63 -12.68 -62.88
CA GLN A 4 -49.55 -13.87 -62.01
C GLN A 4 -48.20 -14.05 -61.31
N ILE A 5 -47.09 -13.58 -61.89
CA ILE A 5 -45.76 -13.70 -61.26
C ILE A 5 -45.67 -12.78 -60.04
N LYS A 6 -46.28 -11.60 -60.09
CA LYS A 6 -46.31 -10.65 -58.96
C LYS A 6 -47.06 -11.24 -57.77
N ASP A 7 -48.22 -11.83 -57.99
CA ASP A 7 -49.04 -12.42 -56.92
C ASP A 7 -48.38 -13.67 -56.31
N ILE A 8 -47.74 -14.51 -57.13
CA ILE A 8 -46.98 -15.68 -56.65
C ILE A 8 -45.73 -15.26 -55.87
N PHE A 9 -44.99 -14.25 -56.35
CA PHE A 9 -43.80 -13.73 -55.66
C PHE A 9 -44.18 -13.02 -54.35
N HIS A 10 -45.33 -12.34 -54.32
CA HIS A 10 -45.86 -11.70 -53.12
C HIS A 10 -46.35 -12.72 -52.09
N SER A 11 -46.98 -13.82 -52.54
CA SER A 11 -47.38 -14.97 -51.72
C SER A 11 -46.16 -15.70 -51.15
N LEU A 12 -45.13 -15.96 -51.96
CA LEU A 12 -43.89 -16.60 -51.50
C LEU A 12 -43.11 -15.70 -50.52
N LEU A 13 -43.05 -14.39 -50.75
CA LEU A 13 -42.46 -13.44 -49.79
C LEU A 13 -43.23 -13.41 -48.48
N PHE A 14 -44.56 -13.46 -48.51
CA PHE A 14 -45.39 -13.50 -47.30
C PHE A 14 -45.16 -14.80 -46.53
N ASP A 15 -45.13 -15.93 -47.22
CA ASP A 15 -44.92 -17.23 -46.56
C ASP A 15 -43.49 -17.39 -46.03
N VAL A 16 -42.48 -16.78 -46.66
CA VAL A 16 -41.09 -16.86 -46.19
C VAL A 16 -40.79 -15.86 -45.06
N PHE A 17 -41.36 -14.65 -45.10
CA PHE A 17 -41.03 -13.59 -44.15
C PHE A 17 -42.08 -13.37 -43.05
N LEU A 18 -43.32 -13.86 -43.22
CA LEU A 18 -44.45 -13.62 -42.32
C LEU A 18 -45.09 -14.93 -41.80
N THR A 19 -44.41 -16.07 -41.95
CA THR A 19 -44.79 -17.30 -41.24
C THR A 19 -43.95 -17.50 -39.99
N TYR A 20 -44.63 -17.88 -38.90
CA TYR A 20 -43.99 -18.23 -37.64
C TYR A 20 -44.29 -19.69 -37.31
N SER A 21 -43.25 -20.51 -37.30
CA SER A 21 -43.34 -21.92 -36.95
C SER A 21 -43.45 -22.09 -35.44
N THR A 22 -44.49 -22.79 -34.97
CA THR A 22 -44.70 -23.07 -33.54
C THR A 22 -44.63 -24.56 -33.26
N VAL A 23 -44.10 -24.93 -32.09
CA VAL A 23 -44.19 -26.31 -31.62
C VAL A 23 -45.62 -26.67 -31.23
N LYS A 24 -46.08 -27.86 -31.65
CA LYS A 24 -47.38 -28.39 -31.22
C LYS A 24 -47.27 -28.90 -29.78
N LEU A 25 -47.87 -28.18 -28.84
CA LEU A 25 -47.88 -28.55 -27.42
C LEU A 25 -49.03 -29.50 -27.10
N VAL A 26 -48.75 -30.58 -26.36
CA VAL A 26 -49.76 -31.52 -25.86
C VAL A 26 -49.99 -31.24 -24.37
N LYS A 27 -51.25 -31.03 -23.97
CA LYS A 27 -51.64 -30.86 -22.57
C LYS A 27 -52.03 -32.22 -21.98
N VAL A 28 -51.33 -32.65 -20.94
CA VAL A 28 -51.64 -33.90 -20.21
C VAL A 28 -52.36 -33.56 -18.91
N PRO A 29 -53.65 -33.91 -18.74
CA PRO A 29 -54.42 -33.60 -17.54
C PRO A 29 -54.13 -34.62 -16.42
N HIS A 30 -52.93 -34.57 -15.84
CA HIS A 30 -52.52 -35.45 -14.75
C HIS A 30 -52.04 -34.64 -13.53
N THR A 31 -52.74 -34.78 -12.41
CA THR A 31 -52.54 -33.94 -11.21
C THR A 31 -51.13 -34.06 -10.62
N TYR A 32 -50.61 -35.28 -10.48
CA TYR A 32 -49.26 -35.51 -9.91
C TYR A 32 -48.15 -34.82 -10.73
N ILE A 33 -48.13 -35.04 -12.06
CA ILE A 33 -47.17 -34.41 -12.97
C ILE A 33 -47.31 -32.89 -12.94
N ALA A 34 -48.55 -32.37 -12.91
CA ALA A 34 -48.79 -30.94 -12.81
C ALA A 34 -48.23 -30.35 -11.51
N VAL A 35 -48.45 -31.00 -10.37
CA VAL A 35 -47.91 -30.57 -9.06
C VAL A 35 -46.39 -30.59 -9.08
N ILE A 36 -45.74 -31.65 -9.57
CA ILE A 36 -44.27 -31.72 -9.68
C ILE A 36 -43.73 -30.59 -10.54
N ASN A 37 -44.31 -30.37 -11.72
CA ASN A 37 -43.86 -29.32 -12.63
C ASN A 37 -44.01 -27.93 -11.99
N ARG A 38 -45.14 -27.65 -11.33
CA ARG A 38 -45.35 -26.38 -10.62
C ARG A 38 -44.43 -26.20 -9.42
N ALA A 39 -44.15 -27.27 -8.68
CA ALA A 39 -43.20 -27.25 -7.58
C ALA A 39 -41.78 -26.95 -8.09
N LEU A 40 -41.35 -27.61 -9.16
CA LEU A 40 -40.05 -27.35 -9.80
C LEU A 40 -39.94 -25.90 -10.28
N GLN A 41 -40.96 -25.39 -10.98
CA GLN A 41 -41.02 -23.98 -11.38
C GLN A 41 -40.93 -23.04 -10.16
N GLY A 42 -41.65 -23.35 -9.08
CA GLY A 42 -41.59 -22.58 -7.84
C GLY A 42 -40.18 -22.54 -7.23
N VAL A 43 -39.47 -23.67 -7.22
CA VAL A 43 -38.07 -23.75 -6.75
C VAL A 43 -37.15 -22.91 -7.63
N ILE A 44 -37.29 -22.99 -8.96
CA ILE A 44 -36.50 -22.18 -9.90
C ILE A 44 -36.77 -20.69 -9.69
N PHE A 45 -38.04 -20.26 -9.60
CA PHE A 45 -38.38 -18.86 -9.34
C PHE A 45 -37.84 -18.37 -8.00
N ALA A 46 -37.94 -19.19 -6.95
CA ALA A 46 -37.38 -18.85 -5.64
C ALA A 46 -35.85 -18.70 -5.69
N TYR A 47 -35.15 -19.55 -6.46
CA TYR A 47 -33.72 -19.43 -6.68
C TYR A 47 -33.37 -18.14 -7.45
N ILE A 48 -34.03 -17.86 -8.57
CA ILE A 48 -33.77 -16.66 -9.38
C ILE A 48 -34.00 -15.40 -8.54
N ILE A 49 -35.15 -15.27 -7.90
CA ILE A 49 -35.49 -14.08 -7.13
C ILE A 49 -34.60 -13.98 -5.87
N GLY A 50 -34.51 -15.05 -5.09
CA GLY A 50 -33.80 -15.05 -3.81
C GLY A 50 -32.28 -14.97 -3.96
N TYR A 51 -31.70 -15.85 -4.78
CA TYR A 51 -30.25 -15.95 -4.90
C TYR A 51 -29.69 -14.97 -5.93
N ILE A 52 -30.21 -14.97 -7.16
CA ILE A 52 -29.61 -14.20 -8.25
C ILE A 52 -29.93 -12.71 -8.13
N VAL A 53 -31.22 -12.37 -7.98
CA VAL A 53 -31.66 -10.99 -7.91
C VAL A 53 -31.32 -10.40 -6.54
N LEU A 54 -31.78 -10.99 -5.44
CA LEU A 54 -31.64 -10.36 -4.12
C LEU A 54 -30.25 -10.55 -3.49
N TRP A 55 -29.73 -11.78 -3.41
CA TRP A 55 -28.45 -12.05 -2.73
C TRP A 55 -27.23 -11.61 -3.53
N LYS A 56 -27.16 -11.99 -4.82
CA LYS A 56 -26.07 -11.58 -5.73
C LYS A 56 -26.24 -10.18 -6.30
N GLN A 57 -27.37 -9.52 -6.05
CA GLN A 57 -27.66 -8.17 -6.55
C GLN A 57 -27.53 -8.09 -8.07
N GLY A 58 -27.97 -9.13 -8.81
CA GLY A 58 -27.83 -9.20 -10.27
C GLY A 58 -28.52 -8.07 -11.03
N TYR A 59 -29.45 -7.36 -10.38
CA TYR A 59 -30.11 -6.16 -10.90
C TYR A 59 -29.23 -4.90 -10.90
N GLN A 60 -28.06 -4.94 -10.27
CA GLN A 60 -27.16 -3.80 -10.19
C GLN A 60 -26.07 -3.85 -11.26
N GLN A 61 -25.65 -2.69 -11.71
CA GLN A 61 -24.36 -2.50 -12.36
C GLN A 61 -23.33 -2.11 -11.30
N PHE A 62 -22.12 -2.65 -11.42
CA PHE A 62 -21.03 -2.41 -10.48
C PHE A 62 -19.89 -1.63 -11.14
N GLN A 63 -19.21 -0.81 -10.33
CA GLN A 63 -17.98 -0.11 -10.70
C GLN A 63 -17.03 -0.06 -9.50
N GLU A 64 -15.74 -0.23 -9.73
CA GLU A 64 -14.70 0.00 -8.72
C GLU A 64 -14.42 1.50 -8.51
N PRO A 65 -14.14 1.94 -7.26
CA PRO A 65 -13.84 3.33 -6.97
C PRO A 65 -12.52 3.76 -7.62
N ARG A 66 -12.45 5.01 -8.07
CA ARG A 66 -11.19 5.69 -8.39
C ARG A 66 -10.98 6.84 -7.44
N GLY A 67 -9.84 6.91 -6.77
CA GLY A 67 -9.63 7.91 -5.73
C GLY A 67 -8.18 8.14 -5.36
N THR A 68 -8.00 9.09 -4.44
CA THR A 68 -6.71 9.42 -3.84
C THR A 68 -6.91 9.83 -2.39
N SER A 69 -5.87 9.63 -1.60
CA SER A 69 -5.80 10.01 -0.19
C SER A 69 -4.69 11.03 0.03
N VAL A 70 -5.06 12.15 0.62
CA VAL A 70 -4.11 13.12 1.20
C VAL A 70 -3.88 12.71 2.65
N ILE A 71 -2.61 12.53 3.02
CA ILE A 71 -2.21 12.10 4.35
C ILE A 71 -1.55 13.26 5.09
N LYS A 72 -1.72 13.27 6.42
CA LYS A 72 -0.93 14.09 7.33
C LYS A 72 -0.62 13.32 8.59
N VAL A 73 0.67 13.19 8.91
CA VAL A 73 1.12 12.61 10.17
C VAL A 73 1.31 13.73 11.20
N LYS A 74 0.95 13.46 12.46
CA LYS A 74 1.20 14.34 13.58
C LYS A 74 1.71 13.54 14.77
N GLY A 75 2.83 13.99 15.30
CA GLY A 75 3.51 13.38 16.42
C GLY A 75 4.84 14.08 16.68
N ILE A 76 5.30 14.00 17.92
CA ILE A 76 6.63 14.42 18.34
C ILE A 76 7.18 13.26 19.14
N ALA A 77 8.41 12.87 18.87
CA ALA A 77 9.03 11.76 19.57
C ALA A 77 10.39 12.12 20.13
N LYS A 78 10.69 11.56 21.29
CA LYS A 78 12.03 11.55 21.84
C LYS A 78 12.83 10.46 21.15
N VAL A 79 14.11 10.73 20.97
CA VAL A 79 15.04 9.82 20.32
C VAL A 79 16.20 9.55 21.26
N THR A 80 16.50 8.27 21.42
CA THR A 80 17.65 7.81 22.19
C THR A 80 18.77 7.44 21.24
N GLY A 81 19.97 7.95 21.50
CA GLY A 81 21.15 7.61 20.71
C GLY A 81 22.09 6.66 21.44
N GLN A 82 22.63 5.65 20.75
CA GLN A 82 23.83 4.94 21.20
C GLN A 82 25.05 5.55 20.50
N ASN A 83 26.12 5.83 21.24
CA ASN A 83 27.34 6.53 20.73
C ASN A 83 27.09 7.93 20.13
N ALA A 84 25.99 8.59 20.50
CA ALA A 84 25.55 9.88 19.95
C ALA A 84 26.28 11.09 20.55
N SER A 85 27.60 11.13 20.45
CA SER A 85 28.42 12.22 21.01
C SER A 85 28.32 13.55 20.25
N PHE A 86 27.74 13.58 19.03
CA PHE A 86 27.69 14.78 18.20
C PHE A 86 26.47 15.68 18.44
N TYR A 87 25.35 15.13 18.94
CA TYR A 87 24.13 15.89 19.22
C TYR A 87 23.56 15.69 20.64
N ILE A 88 24.02 14.68 21.38
CA ILE A 88 23.50 14.35 22.71
C ILE A 88 24.61 14.51 23.74
N ASN A 89 24.65 15.68 24.40
CA ASN A 89 25.16 15.69 25.77
C ASN A 89 24.13 14.91 26.61
N ASP A 90 24.58 14.00 27.47
CA ASP A 90 23.84 12.96 28.23
C ASP A 90 22.53 13.37 28.94
N GLN A 91 22.09 14.62 28.86
CA GLN A 91 20.89 15.16 29.51
C GLN A 91 19.79 15.66 28.56
N THR A 92 20.03 15.76 27.25
CA THR A 92 19.00 16.22 26.29
C THR A 92 18.64 15.13 25.30
N LYS A 93 17.47 14.49 25.50
CA LYS A 93 16.84 13.64 24.49
C LYS A 93 16.60 14.48 23.24
N TYR A 94 17.18 14.09 22.10
CA TYR A 94 16.91 14.74 20.81
C TYR A 94 15.44 14.52 20.44
N ILE A 95 14.81 15.52 19.83
CA ILE A 95 13.39 15.51 19.51
C ILE A 95 13.25 15.43 18.00
N TRP A 96 12.43 14.51 17.51
CA TRP A 96 11.96 14.49 16.13
C TRP A 96 10.54 15.02 16.07
N ASP A 97 10.31 15.99 15.20
CA ASP A 97 8.99 16.37 14.73
C ASP A 97 8.84 16.00 13.24
N THR A 98 7.79 16.50 12.59
CA THR A 98 7.32 15.98 11.30
C THR A 98 8.37 15.96 10.18
N PRO A 99 9.15 17.02 9.93
CA PRO A 99 10.16 17.04 8.88
C PRO A 99 11.34 16.10 9.13
N GLU A 100 11.63 15.69 10.38
CA GLU A 100 12.69 14.72 10.64
C GLU A 100 12.28 13.29 10.28
N TYR A 101 11.04 12.90 10.59
CA TYR A 101 10.59 11.52 10.35
C TYR A 101 9.82 11.30 9.04
N GLU A 102 9.27 12.34 8.42
CA GLU A 102 8.48 12.24 7.18
C GLU A 102 9.31 12.65 5.95
N ASN A 103 9.80 11.66 5.21
CA ASN A 103 10.58 11.89 3.99
C ASN A 103 10.35 10.78 2.95
N PRO A 104 9.89 11.12 1.72
CA PRO A 104 9.52 12.46 1.28
C PRO A 104 8.26 12.98 1.99
N PRO A 105 8.10 14.31 2.16
CA PRO A 105 6.98 14.89 2.88
C PRO A 105 5.63 14.78 2.15
N ILE A 106 5.63 14.43 0.86
CA ILE A 106 4.43 14.22 0.06
C ILE A 106 4.67 13.01 -0.85
N GLU A 107 3.87 11.97 -0.64
CA GLU A 107 3.81 10.80 -1.51
C GLU A 107 2.33 10.47 -1.82
N ASN A 108 2.04 10.07 -3.06
CA ASN A 108 0.68 9.75 -3.46
C ASN A 108 0.23 8.43 -2.82
N ASN A 109 -0.85 8.49 -2.03
CA ASN A 109 -1.43 7.32 -1.36
C ASN A 109 -0.44 6.55 -0.48
N ALA A 110 0.65 7.15 -0.04
CA ALA A 110 1.61 6.53 0.84
C ALA A 110 2.33 7.60 1.66
N PHE A 111 2.99 7.16 2.74
CA PHE A 111 3.84 8.01 3.56
C PHE A 111 4.82 7.14 4.33
N PHE A 112 5.88 7.77 4.83
CA PHE A 112 6.93 7.11 5.59
C PHE A 112 7.08 7.77 6.96
N ILE A 113 7.23 6.95 8.00
CA ILE A 113 7.61 7.40 9.34
C ILE A 113 8.96 6.76 9.68
N ALA A 114 10.02 7.56 9.73
CA ALA A 114 11.31 7.12 10.22
C ALA A 114 11.21 6.72 11.70
N THR A 115 11.78 5.58 12.05
CA THR A 115 11.77 5.06 13.42
C THR A 115 13.18 4.80 13.97
N HIS A 116 14.13 4.55 13.08
CA HIS A 116 15.51 4.28 13.42
C HIS A 116 16.42 4.88 12.33
N GLN A 117 17.46 5.61 12.72
CA GLN A 117 18.36 6.30 11.82
C GLN A 117 19.80 6.11 12.23
N ILE A 118 20.63 5.70 11.27
CA ILE A 118 22.08 5.63 11.41
C ILE A 118 22.69 6.81 10.66
N ILE A 119 23.37 7.69 11.39
CA ILE A 119 23.95 8.92 10.85
C ILE A 119 25.48 8.82 10.82
N THR A 120 26.08 9.17 9.69
CA THR A 120 27.52 9.32 9.53
C THR A 120 27.82 10.77 9.12
N PRO A 121 28.14 11.65 10.07
CA PRO A 121 28.38 13.06 9.79
C PRO A 121 29.78 13.29 9.22
N GLY A 122 29.98 14.46 8.63
CA GLY A 122 31.32 14.96 8.29
C GLY A 122 32.04 14.20 7.20
N GLN A 123 31.31 13.47 6.34
CA GLN A 123 31.95 12.78 5.23
C GLN A 123 32.53 13.76 4.21
N THR A 124 33.75 13.56 3.76
CA THR A 124 34.42 14.32 2.68
C THR A 124 34.89 13.41 1.57
N GLN A 125 35.27 13.98 0.42
CA GLN A 125 35.86 13.24 -0.69
C GLN A 125 37.37 13.05 -0.44
N GLU A 126 37.75 11.87 0.04
CA GLU A 126 39.14 11.51 0.31
C GLU A 126 39.35 9.99 0.24
N THR A 127 40.56 9.54 0.59
CA THR A 127 40.88 8.11 0.68
C THR A 127 40.80 7.64 2.13
N CYS A 128 40.09 6.54 2.38
CA CYS A 128 40.00 5.92 3.69
C CYS A 128 39.95 4.38 3.64
N PRO A 129 40.26 3.69 4.75
CA PRO A 129 40.04 2.25 4.89
C PRO A 129 38.56 1.88 4.77
N THR A 130 38.23 0.74 4.17
CA THR A 130 36.85 0.22 4.17
C THR A 130 36.41 -0.28 5.55
N ALA A 131 35.11 -0.29 5.83
CA ALA A 131 34.55 -0.81 7.08
C ALA A 131 34.82 -2.32 7.26
N LEU A 132 34.99 -2.77 8.51
CA LEU A 132 35.20 -4.20 8.80
C LEU A 132 34.00 -5.08 8.39
N ALA A 133 32.79 -4.54 8.46
CA ALA A 133 31.55 -5.25 8.15
C ALA A 133 31.46 -5.72 6.69
N ASP A 134 32.15 -5.05 5.78
CA ASP A 134 32.19 -5.40 4.35
C ASP A 134 33.07 -6.64 4.09
N LYS A 135 33.83 -7.09 5.10
CA LYS A 135 34.69 -8.28 5.05
C LYS A 135 35.74 -8.23 3.92
N LEU A 136 36.13 -7.02 3.51
CA LEU A 136 37.15 -6.75 2.49
C LEU A 136 38.57 -6.82 3.08
N PHE A 137 38.86 -7.94 3.77
CA PHE A 137 40.16 -8.18 4.38
C PHE A 137 41.24 -8.42 3.33
N CYS A 138 42.41 -7.82 3.58
CA CYS A 138 43.59 -7.96 2.75
C CYS A 138 44.83 -8.20 3.62
N ASN A 139 45.94 -8.55 2.96
CA ASN A 139 47.25 -8.64 3.59
C ASN A 139 48.31 -8.07 2.64
N ASP A 140 49.51 -7.75 3.14
CA ASP A 140 50.55 -7.07 2.33
C ASP A 140 50.96 -7.87 1.08
N THR A 141 50.80 -9.20 1.12
CA THR A 141 51.10 -10.12 0.01
C THR A 141 49.90 -10.44 -0.88
N ALA A 142 48.67 -10.12 -0.45
CA ALA A 142 47.42 -10.49 -1.11
C ALA A 142 46.52 -9.26 -1.30
N THR A 143 46.94 -8.37 -2.20
CA THR A 143 46.26 -7.10 -2.51
C THR A 143 45.29 -7.20 -3.69
N ASP A 144 45.13 -8.38 -4.30
CA ASP A 144 44.33 -8.55 -5.52
C ASP A 144 42.84 -8.19 -5.32
N LYS A 145 42.33 -8.33 -4.08
CA LYS A 145 40.98 -7.86 -3.70
C LYS A 145 40.83 -6.34 -3.69
N CYS A 146 41.93 -5.61 -3.55
CA CYS A 146 41.96 -4.15 -3.51
C CYS A 146 42.32 -3.53 -4.86
N LYS A 147 42.70 -4.33 -5.87
CA LYS A 147 43.11 -3.85 -7.21
C LYS A 147 41.95 -3.78 -8.22
N THR A 148 40.72 -3.95 -7.75
CA THR A 148 39.57 -3.99 -8.65
C THR A 148 39.20 -2.56 -9.05
N ASP A 149 39.54 -2.17 -10.27
CA ASP A 149 39.13 -0.88 -10.87
C ASP A 149 37.61 -0.81 -11.13
N GLN A 150 36.87 -1.89 -10.82
CA GLN A 150 35.43 -1.97 -10.99
C GLN A 150 34.71 -1.82 -9.64
N PRO A 151 33.79 -0.85 -9.50
CA PRO A 151 32.96 -0.74 -8.32
C PRO A 151 32.10 -2.01 -8.21
N THR A 152 32.19 -2.69 -7.07
CA THR A 152 31.30 -3.82 -6.79
C THR A 152 29.98 -3.29 -6.21
N PRO A 153 28.85 -4.02 -6.35
CA PRO A 153 27.56 -3.56 -5.83
C PRO A 153 27.54 -3.24 -4.33
N ASN A 154 28.48 -3.77 -3.56
CA ASN A 154 28.55 -3.63 -2.11
C ASN A 154 29.64 -2.65 -1.64
N THR A 155 30.31 -1.93 -2.53
CA THR A 155 31.40 -0.99 -2.18
C THR A 155 30.94 0.46 -2.31
N PHE A 156 31.37 1.32 -1.38
CA PHE A 156 30.99 2.74 -1.31
C PHE A 156 31.95 3.71 -2.03
N GLY A 157 32.99 3.17 -2.70
CA GLY A 157 34.02 3.93 -3.38
C GLY A 157 34.83 3.08 -4.36
N TYR A 158 35.86 3.67 -4.96
CA TYR A 158 36.80 3.01 -5.86
C TYR A 158 38.05 2.57 -5.08
N PHE A 159 38.46 1.32 -5.21
CA PHE A 159 39.67 0.87 -4.52
C PHE A 159 40.94 1.51 -5.08
N THR A 160 41.89 1.82 -4.21
CA THR A 160 43.17 2.44 -4.60
C THR A 160 44.27 1.41 -4.90
N GLY A 161 44.02 0.11 -4.71
CA GLY A 161 45.03 -0.94 -4.77
C GLY A 161 45.76 -1.20 -3.45
N LYS A 162 45.61 -0.33 -2.44
CA LYS A 162 46.36 -0.43 -1.18
C LYS A 162 45.62 -1.22 -0.11
N CYS A 163 46.41 -1.86 0.76
CA CYS A 163 45.95 -2.56 1.95
C CYS A 163 46.44 -1.79 3.19
N VAL A 164 45.50 -1.28 4.00
CA VAL A 164 45.76 -0.38 5.12
C VAL A 164 45.22 -0.97 6.42
N VAL A 165 45.77 -0.55 7.56
CA VAL A 165 45.31 -1.01 8.88
C VAL A 165 43.92 -0.42 9.16
N SER A 166 43.00 -1.26 9.66
CA SER A 166 41.65 -0.82 10.01
C SER A 166 41.67 0.10 11.24
N PRO A 167 40.92 1.22 11.23
CA PRO A 167 40.78 2.08 12.39
C PRO A 167 39.92 1.44 13.49
N GLU A 168 39.04 0.49 13.13
CA GLU A 168 38.17 -0.24 14.08
C GLU A 168 38.94 -1.34 14.83
N ASN A 169 39.95 -1.96 14.19
CA ASN A 169 40.78 -2.99 14.80
C ASN A 169 42.19 -3.00 14.22
N SER A 170 43.17 -2.56 15.01
CA SER A 170 44.58 -2.42 14.60
C SER A 170 45.27 -3.73 14.22
N THR A 171 44.67 -4.89 14.52
CA THR A 171 45.21 -6.21 14.13
C THR A 171 44.78 -6.65 12.74
N LEU A 172 43.79 -5.98 12.14
CA LEU A 172 43.22 -6.33 10.84
C LEU A 172 43.60 -5.27 9.79
N LYS A 173 43.80 -5.73 8.55
CA LYS A 173 44.01 -4.87 7.39
C LYS A 173 42.86 -5.03 6.40
N VAL A 174 42.47 -3.91 5.78
CA VAL A 174 41.35 -3.77 4.85
C VAL A 174 41.78 -2.96 3.64
N CYS A 175 41.02 -3.07 2.55
CA CYS A 175 41.31 -2.30 1.35
C CYS A 175 41.11 -0.79 1.59
N GLU A 176 41.96 0.03 0.99
CA GLU A 176 41.76 1.48 0.92
C GLU A 176 40.88 1.82 -0.29
N MET A 177 39.93 2.73 -0.10
CA MET A 177 39.06 3.24 -1.15
C MET A 177 39.09 4.77 -1.23
N ASN A 178 38.81 5.30 -2.41
CA ASN A 178 38.53 6.70 -2.68
C ASN A 178 37.03 6.90 -2.81
N GLY A 179 36.46 7.77 -1.97
CA GLY A 179 35.03 8.02 -1.92
C GLY A 179 34.65 8.99 -0.81
N TRP A 180 33.44 8.83 -0.26
CA TRP A 180 32.98 9.61 0.88
C TRP A 180 33.44 8.97 2.18
N CYS A 181 34.36 9.64 2.87
CA CYS A 181 35.05 9.15 4.06
C CYS A 181 34.79 10.07 5.27
N PRO A 182 34.68 9.56 6.51
CA PRO A 182 34.81 8.14 6.87
C PRO A 182 33.59 7.32 6.40
N GLU A 183 33.77 6.02 6.17
CA GLU A 183 32.69 5.14 5.70
C GLU A 183 31.58 4.98 6.75
N GLU A 184 30.34 4.71 6.30
CA GLU A 184 29.10 4.63 7.09
C GLU A 184 29.29 3.95 8.46
N LEU A 185 29.88 2.76 8.47
CA LEU A 185 29.95 1.89 9.67
C LEU A 185 31.13 2.20 10.60
N SER A 186 32.07 3.03 10.19
CA SER A 186 33.28 3.35 10.99
C SER A 186 33.07 4.49 12.01
N ALA A 187 32.03 5.31 11.82
CA ALA A 187 31.72 6.48 12.66
C ALA A 187 30.20 6.73 12.77
N SER A 188 29.41 5.64 12.73
CA SER A 188 27.95 5.74 12.77
C SER A 188 27.41 6.05 14.17
N MET A 189 26.37 6.89 14.19
CA MET A 189 25.56 7.16 15.37
C MET A 189 24.17 6.61 15.13
N ASP A 190 23.70 5.80 16.07
CA ASP A 190 22.42 5.12 16.00
C ASP A 190 21.38 5.90 16.82
N TYR A 191 20.26 6.27 16.19
CA TYR A 191 19.16 7.01 16.77
C TYR A 191 17.85 6.22 16.63
N ILE A 192 17.23 5.87 17.76
CA ILE A 192 15.98 5.10 17.78
C ILE A 192 14.87 5.93 18.44
N MET A 193 13.72 5.99 17.79
CA MET A 193 12.52 6.67 18.28
C MET A 193 11.93 5.94 19.49
N ASP A 194 11.44 6.69 20.49
CA ASP A 194 10.69 6.11 21.59
C ASP A 194 9.40 5.46 21.09
N ARG A 195 9.22 4.18 21.42
CA ARG A 195 8.08 3.39 20.98
C ARG A 195 6.74 3.95 21.48
N ASN A 196 6.67 4.46 22.70
CA ASN A 196 5.42 4.98 23.26
C ASN A 196 5.03 6.28 22.56
N ASP A 197 6.02 7.12 22.23
CA ASP A 197 5.79 8.32 21.45
C ASP A 197 5.25 7.96 20.05
N LEU A 198 5.88 6.99 19.35
CA LEU A 198 5.39 6.50 18.05
C LEU A 198 3.95 5.98 18.12
N GLU A 199 3.61 5.16 19.13
CA GLU A 199 2.25 4.62 19.30
C GLU A 199 1.20 5.72 19.57
N ASN A 200 1.62 6.91 20.01
CA ASN A 200 0.77 8.09 20.20
C ASN A 200 0.63 8.96 18.95
N PHE A 201 1.40 8.70 17.88
CA PHE A 201 1.26 9.44 16.63
C PHE A 201 -0.14 9.25 16.04
N THR A 202 -0.59 10.28 15.33
CA THR A 202 -1.89 10.29 14.66
C THR A 202 -1.72 10.51 13.17
N ILE A 203 -2.45 9.72 12.38
CA ILE A 203 -2.51 9.80 10.93
C ILE A 203 -3.89 10.35 10.58
N PHE A 204 -3.91 11.49 9.90
CA PHE A 204 -5.12 12.05 9.33
C PHE A 204 -5.22 11.66 7.86
N LEU A 205 -6.32 11.00 7.50
CA LEU A 205 -6.62 10.55 6.14
C LEU A 205 -7.75 11.38 5.55
N LYS A 206 -7.46 12.08 4.46
CA LYS A 206 -8.47 12.77 3.64
C LYS A 206 -8.57 12.07 2.30
N THR A 207 -9.55 11.17 2.17
CA THR A 207 -9.77 10.40 0.95
C THR A 207 -10.92 10.97 0.14
N MET A 208 -10.74 11.02 -1.17
CA MET A 208 -11.79 11.29 -2.14
C MET A 208 -11.88 10.14 -3.13
N VAL A 209 -13.09 9.63 -3.36
CA VAL A 209 -13.35 8.56 -4.34
C VAL A 209 -14.46 8.96 -5.30
N THR A 210 -14.37 8.47 -6.53
CA THR A 210 -15.30 8.74 -7.60
C THR A 210 -15.75 7.44 -8.26
N PHE A 211 -17.06 7.31 -8.42
CA PHE A 211 -17.69 6.32 -9.27
C PHE A 211 -18.25 7.03 -10.50
N THR A 212 -17.44 7.10 -11.56
CA THR A 212 -17.76 7.89 -12.76
C THR A 212 -19.00 7.40 -13.49
N LEU A 213 -19.25 6.09 -13.50
CA LEU A 213 -20.42 5.47 -14.12
C LEU A 213 -21.71 5.96 -13.49
N PHE A 214 -21.71 6.16 -12.17
CA PHE A 214 -22.86 6.58 -11.38
C PHE A 214 -22.86 8.08 -11.04
N LYS A 215 -21.85 8.83 -11.53
CA LYS A 215 -21.61 10.24 -11.23
C LYS A 215 -21.62 10.56 -9.73
N LYS A 216 -20.98 9.70 -8.92
CA LYS A 216 -20.87 9.89 -7.46
C LYS A 216 -19.46 10.28 -7.09
N ASN A 217 -19.33 11.42 -6.41
CA ASN A 217 -18.10 11.87 -5.78
C ASN A 217 -18.30 11.79 -4.26
N LEU A 218 -17.45 11.04 -3.58
CA LEU A 218 -17.56 10.78 -2.15
C LEU A 218 -16.25 11.10 -1.45
N ARG A 219 -16.35 11.37 -0.15
CA ARG A 219 -15.22 11.66 0.73
C ARG A 219 -15.48 11.00 2.08
N ASN A 220 -14.40 10.60 2.76
CA ASN A 220 -14.53 9.95 4.07
C ASN A 220 -14.99 10.95 5.15
N ILE A 221 -14.61 12.22 5.01
CA ILE A 221 -14.95 13.32 5.92
C ILE A 221 -16.32 13.90 5.55
N GLN A 222 -17.25 13.91 6.51
CA GLN A 222 -18.58 14.52 6.41
C GLN A 222 -18.56 15.96 6.93
N ASP A 223 -19.60 16.75 6.64
CA ASP A 223 -19.67 18.15 7.07
C ASP A 223 -19.69 18.32 8.59
N ASN A 224 -20.21 17.33 9.32
CA ASN A 224 -20.30 17.33 10.79
C ASN A 224 -19.23 16.44 11.45
N THR A 225 -18.17 16.07 10.73
CA THR A 225 -17.11 15.20 11.28
C THR A 225 -16.39 15.91 12.43
N ASP A 226 -16.34 15.24 13.57
CA ASP A 226 -15.58 15.69 14.74
C ASP A 226 -14.08 15.37 14.57
N PHE A 227 -13.23 16.38 14.51
CA PHE A 227 -11.78 16.20 14.40
C PHE A 227 -11.08 15.93 15.74
N SER A 228 -11.81 15.91 16.85
CA SER A 228 -11.30 15.44 18.14
C SER A 228 -11.40 13.91 18.27
N CYS A 229 -12.11 13.23 17.36
CA CYS A 229 -12.28 11.79 17.33
C CYS A 229 -10.96 11.02 17.21
N ARG A 230 -10.96 9.76 17.64
CA ARG A 230 -9.91 8.77 17.35
C ARG A 230 -10.57 7.48 16.89
N PHE A 231 -10.16 6.99 15.73
CA PHE A 231 -10.67 5.74 15.18
C PHE A 231 -10.29 4.56 16.10
N ASP A 232 -11.27 3.72 16.40
CA ASP A 232 -11.12 2.53 17.26
C ASP A 232 -11.74 1.26 16.64
N GLY A 233 -12.21 1.34 15.40
CA GLY A 233 -12.87 0.24 14.69
C GLY A 233 -14.32 -0.01 15.08
N THR A 234 -14.88 0.76 16.03
CA THR A 234 -16.29 0.65 16.39
C THR A 234 -17.19 1.39 15.38
N PRO A 235 -18.48 1.01 15.26
CA PRO A 235 -19.42 1.74 14.40
C PRO A 235 -19.56 3.23 14.74
N ARG A 236 -19.24 3.64 15.98
CA ARG A 236 -19.30 5.03 16.43
C ARG A 236 -18.20 5.89 15.82
N THR A 237 -17.04 5.31 15.52
CA THR A 237 -15.88 6.03 14.97
C THR A 237 -15.66 5.75 13.48
N ALA A 238 -16.62 5.11 12.81
CA ALA A 238 -16.49 4.67 11.43
C ALA A 238 -16.21 5.81 10.42
N ASP A 239 -16.65 7.04 10.72
CA ASP A 239 -16.39 8.24 9.93
C ASP A 239 -15.18 9.06 10.42
N CYS A 240 -14.48 8.60 11.46
CA CYS A 240 -13.32 9.29 12.01
C CYS A 240 -12.12 9.18 11.06
N PRO A 241 -11.57 10.30 10.57
CA PRO A 241 -10.42 10.29 9.65
C PRO A 241 -9.07 10.20 10.36
N ILE A 242 -9.04 10.16 11.71
CA ILE A 242 -7.83 10.22 12.52
C ILE A 242 -7.59 8.87 13.18
N ILE A 243 -6.49 8.21 12.80
CA ILE A 243 -6.12 6.87 13.29
C ILE A 243 -4.82 6.98 14.07
N ARG A 244 -4.75 6.35 15.24
CA ARG A 244 -3.50 6.27 16.00
C ARG A 244 -2.58 5.21 15.40
N VAL A 245 -1.28 5.51 15.29
CA VAL A 245 -0.28 4.53 14.83
C VAL A 245 -0.29 3.31 15.75
N GLY A 246 -0.37 3.50 17.07
CA GLY A 246 -0.45 2.39 18.02
C GLY A 246 -1.63 1.44 17.75
N TYR A 247 -2.81 1.98 17.41
CA TYR A 247 -3.98 1.17 17.06
C TYR A 247 -3.72 0.33 15.80
N ILE A 248 -3.10 0.91 14.77
CA ILE A 248 -2.73 0.17 13.55
C ILE A 248 -1.77 -0.97 13.92
N LEU A 249 -0.71 -0.67 14.67
CA LEU A 249 0.29 -1.66 15.08
C LEU A 249 -0.31 -2.77 15.96
N ASP A 250 -1.32 -2.49 16.78
CA ASP A 250 -2.04 -3.49 17.57
C ASP A 250 -2.85 -4.48 16.70
N GLN A 251 -3.29 -4.05 15.50
CA GLN A 251 -3.96 -4.95 14.54
C GLN A 251 -2.97 -5.85 13.81
N LEU A 252 -1.67 -5.54 13.83
CA LEU A 252 -0.65 -6.34 13.18
C LEU A 252 -0.20 -7.43 14.17
N ASN A 253 -0.35 -8.70 13.79
CA ASN A 253 0.13 -9.84 14.58
C ASN A 253 1.66 -10.01 14.44
N THR A 254 2.44 -8.98 14.80
CA THR A 254 3.88 -8.91 14.62
C THR A 254 4.59 -8.24 15.78
N ASN A 255 5.91 -8.44 15.88
CA ASN A 255 6.73 -7.82 16.92
C ASN A 255 6.97 -6.34 16.61
N LYS A 256 6.33 -5.46 17.40
CA LYS A 256 6.47 -4.01 17.30
C LYS A 256 7.91 -3.51 17.46
N THR A 257 8.74 -4.19 18.25
CA THR A 257 10.15 -3.81 18.42
C THR A 257 10.95 -4.08 17.15
N ALA A 258 10.66 -5.18 16.44
CA ALA A 258 11.30 -5.47 15.15
C ALA A 258 10.91 -4.40 14.11
N LEU A 259 9.62 -4.05 14.05
CA LEU A 259 9.13 -2.96 13.18
C LEU A 259 9.80 -1.61 13.46
N LEU A 260 10.12 -1.31 14.72
CA LEU A 260 10.80 -0.08 15.11
C LEU A 260 12.25 -0.04 14.60
N LEU A 261 12.96 -1.18 14.67
CA LEU A 261 14.39 -1.27 14.34
C LEU A 261 14.64 -1.49 12.84
N GLU A 262 13.86 -2.36 12.20
CA GLU A 262 14.05 -2.81 10.82
C GLU A 262 13.10 -2.10 9.85
N GLY A 263 12.01 -1.52 10.36
CA GLY A 263 10.96 -0.94 9.55
C GLY A 263 9.95 -1.98 9.06
N GLY A 264 9.02 -1.55 8.20
CA GLY A 264 8.02 -2.45 7.63
C GLY A 264 7.07 -1.75 6.66
N LEU A 265 6.48 -2.54 5.76
CA LEU A 265 5.48 -2.08 4.79
C LEU A 265 4.07 -2.45 5.24
N ILE A 266 3.25 -1.45 5.56
CA ILE A 266 1.92 -1.60 6.13
C ILE A 266 0.88 -1.07 5.14
N GLU A 267 -0.18 -1.84 4.88
CA GLU A 267 -1.34 -1.38 4.11
C GLU A 267 -2.41 -0.84 5.05
N ILE A 268 -2.95 0.34 4.70
CA ILE A 268 -4.21 0.88 5.22
C ILE A 268 -5.24 0.73 4.10
N ARG A 269 -6.02 -0.34 4.14
CA ARG A 269 -7.05 -0.61 3.13
C ARG A 269 -8.34 0.12 3.49
N GLN A 270 -8.86 0.87 2.53
CA GLN A 270 -10.14 1.58 2.60
C GLN A 270 -11.14 0.91 1.65
N ASP A 271 -12.04 0.09 2.19
CA ASP A 271 -13.09 -0.56 1.42
C ASP A 271 -14.32 0.35 1.26
N TRP A 272 -14.55 0.78 0.03
CA TRP A 272 -15.67 1.61 -0.43
C TRP A 272 -16.77 0.76 -1.09
N THR A 273 -17.14 -0.36 -0.49
CA THR A 273 -18.26 -1.18 -0.95
C THR A 273 -19.60 -0.53 -0.61
N CYS A 274 -20.29 -0.05 -1.64
CA CYS A 274 -21.47 0.79 -1.49
C CYS A 274 -22.62 0.38 -2.39
N ASN A 275 -23.84 0.50 -1.87
CA ASN A 275 -25.07 0.32 -2.63
C ASN A 275 -25.77 1.67 -2.77
N PHE A 276 -25.80 2.21 -3.99
CA PHE A 276 -26.34 3.52 -4.33
C PHE A 276 -27.86 3.55 -4.54
N ASP A 277 -28.52 2.39 -4.52
CA ASP A 277 -29.99 2.32 -4.50
C ASP A 277 -30.53 2.65 -3.09
N ARG A 278 -29.66 2.50 -2.08
CA ARG A 278 -29.90 2.96 -0.71
C ARG A 278 -29.35 4.38 -0.53
N ASN A 279 -29.58 4.99 0.63
CA ASN A 279 -29.12 6.36 0.92
C ASN A 279 -27.59 6.51 0.68
N PRO A 280 -27.17 7.30 -0.33
CA PRO A 280 -25.75 7.43 -0.70
C PRO A 280 -24.87 8.03 0.40
N LYS A 281 -25.45 8.80 1.33
CA LYS A 281 -24.72 9.42 2.46
C LYS A 281 -24.18 8.42 3.48
N ARG A 282 -24.54 7.13 3.37
CA ARG A 282 -24.02 6.05 4.22
C ARG A 282 -22.82 5.31 3.62
N CYS A 283 -22.33 5.74 2.46
CA CYS A 283 -21.13 5.17 1.85
C CYS A 283 -19.87 5.80 2.48
N ILE A 284 -19.39 5.18 3.54
CA ILE A 284 -18.13 5.51 4.24
C ILE A 284 -17.17 4.31 4.13
N PRO A 285 -15.85 4.54 4.13
CA PRO A 285 -14.90 3.44 3.99
C PRO A 285 -14.87 2.59 5.26
N LYS A 286 -14.64 1.30 5.09
CA LYS A 286 -14.16 0.44 6.19
C LYS A 286 -12.65 0.37 6.13
N TYR A 287 -12.00 0.57 7.27
CA TYR A 287 -10.55 0.50 7.38
C TYR A 287 -10.12 -0.89 7.82
N GLU A 288 -9.13 -1.44 7.12
CA GLU A 288 -8.43 -2.65 7.50
C GLU A 288 -6.92 -2.43 7.40
N PHE A 289 -6.15 -3.13 8.21
CA PHE A 289 -4.71 -2.95 8.31
C PHE A 289 -4.02 -4.29 8.14
N SER A 290 -2.98 -4.32 7.31
CA SER A 290 -2.21 -5.54 7.09
C SER A 290 -0.73 -5.21 6.94
N LEU A 291 0.14 -6.14 7.36
CA LEU A 291 1.56 -6.08 7.04
C LEU A 291 1.73 -6.73 5.67
N LEU A 292 2.22 -5.99 4.68
CA LEU A 292 2.41 -6.50 3.31
C LEU A 292 3.68 -7.33 3.16
N GLN A 293 4.68 -7.10 4.02
CA GLN A 293 5.92 -7.85 4.01
C GLN A 293 5.72 -9.21 4.69
N SER A 294 6.20 -10.28 4.05
CA SER A 294 6.16 -11.63 4.63
C SER A 294 7.18 -11.77 5.75
N GLY A 295 6.80 -12.37 6.87
CA GLY A 295 7.69 -12.60 8.03
C GLY A 295 8.89 -13.52 7.75
N ASP A 296 8.96 -14.13 6.56
CA ASP A 296 10.02 -15.06 6.13
C ASP A 296 11.07 -14.43 5.20
N ASP A 297 11.00 -13.13 4.89
CA ASP A 297 11.99 -12.44 4.04
C ASP A 297 13.32 -12.21 4.77
N LYS A 298 14.06 -13.29 5.01
CA LYS A 298 15.40 -13.29 5.64
C LYS A 298 16.45 -12.50 4.85
N LEU A 299 16.21 -12.27 3.56
CA LEU A 299 17.14 -11.60 2.64
C LEU A 299 17.12 -10.07 2.75
N SER A 300 15.98 -9.49 3.12
CA SER A 300 15.82 -8.04 3.26
C SER A 300 14.75 -7.73 4.30
N PRO A 301 15.07 -7.88 5.60
CA PRO A 301 14.14 -7.55 6.65
C PRO A 301 13.88 -6.04 6.66
N GLY A 302 12.64 -5.67 6.41
CA GLY A 302 12.08 -4.35 6.69
C GLY A 302 12.19 -3.37 5.51
N ILE A 303 12.17 -2.08 5.83
CA ILE A 303 12.22 -0.98 4.86
C ILE A 303 13.26 0.03 5.30
N ASN A 304 14.24 0.29 4.44
CA ASN A 304 15.24 1.32 4.65
C ASN A 304 15.62 2.04 3.36
N TYR A 305 16.15 3.26 3.51
CA TYR A 305 16.76 4.02 2.42
C TYR A 305 17.95 4.82 2.93
N ARG A 306 18.78 5.33 2.00
CA ARG A 306 19.88 6.24 2.31
C ARG A 306 19.60 7.62 1.74
N SER A 307 19.93 8.65 2.49
CA SER A 307 19.90 10.04 2.05
C SER A 307 21.18 10.75 2.49
N ALA A 308 21.52 11.84 1.81
CA ALA A 308 22.69 12.62 2.11
C ALA A 308 22.37 14.12 2.11
N GLN A 309 22.68 14.79 3.22
CA GLN A 309 22.64 16.24 3.32
C GLN A 309 24.04 16.79 3.03
N LYS A 310 24.20 17.50 1.91
CA LYS A 310 25.48 18.11 1.51
C LYS A 310 25.62 19.52 2.05
N TYR A 311 26.81 19.90 2.48
CA TYR A 311 27.15 21.23 2.96
C TYR A 311 28.63 21.54 2.67
N ARG A 312 29.02 22.82 2.72
CA ARG A 312 30.40 23.25 2.43
C ARG A 312 30.94 24.06 3.60
N VAL A 313 32.17 23.75 4.02
CA VAL A 313 32.89 24.44 5.10
C VAL A 313 34.31 24.74 4.63
N ASN A 314 34.75 26.00 4.66
CA ASN A 314 36.09 26.42 4.24
C ASN A 314 36.52 25.84 2.87
N ASP A 315 35.65 25.98 1.85
CA ASP A 315 35.83 25.45 0.48
C ASP A 315 35.94 23.92 0.33
N THR A 316 35.80 23.18 1.43
CA THR A 316 35.72 21.71 1.41
C THR A 316 34.26 21.26 1.41
N ASP A 317 33.94 20.32 0.50
CA ASP A 317 32.61 19.71 0.42
C ASP A 317 32.46 18.58 1.44
N TYR A 318 31.41 18.69 2.25
CA TYR A 318 31.03 17.70 3.25
C TYR A 318 29.63 17.14 2.95
N ARG A 319 29.33 15.97 3.50
CA ARG A 319 27.97 15.49 3.64
C ARG A 319 27.74 14.79 4.98
N THR A 320 26.49 14.80 5.41
CA THR A 320 25.99 13.89 6.44
C THR A 320 25.19 12.82 5.74
N LEU A 321 25.67 11.57 5.81
CA LEU A 321 24.95 10.40 5.33
C LEU A 321 23.96 9.95 6.41
N SER A 322 22.77 9.57 5.99
CA SER A 322 21.74 9.00 6.85
C SER A 322 21.17 7.75 6.21
N LYS A 323 21.29 6.62 6.89
CA LYS A 323 20.55 5.41 6.58
C LYS A 323 19.35 5.33 7.51
N VAL A 324 18.16 5.35 6.93
CA VAL A 324 16.90 5.53 7.64
C VAL A 324 16.07 4.25 7.49
N TYR A 325 15.64 3.71 8.62
CA TYR A 325 14.69 2.62 8.74
C TYR A 325 13.35 3.18 9.23
N GLY A 326 12.25 2.54 8.81
CA GLY A 326 10.95 3.02 9.22
C GLY A 326 9.76 2.31 8.64
N LEU A 327 8.60 2.82 9.01
CA LEU A 327 7.31 2.28 8.61
C LEU A 327 6.84 3.01 7.35
N ARG A 328 6.71 2.28 6.25
CA ARG A 328 6.05 2.77 5.05
C ARG A 328 4.60 2.33 5.07
N PHE A 329 3.69 3.30 5.07
CA PHE A 329 2.26 3.04 4.99
C PHE A 329 1.76 3.29 3.58
N VAL A 330 0.99 2.36 3.01
CA VAL A 330 0.34 2.51 1.71
C VAL A 330 -1.17 2.48 1.90
N VAL A 331 -1.85 3.48 1.39
CA VAL A 331 -3.30 3.61 1.44
C VAL A 331 -3.90 2.98 0.18
N ALA A 332 -4.53 1.82 0.34
CA ALA A 332 -5.20 1.13 -0.75
C ALA A 332 -6.69 1.48 -0.76
N ILE A 333 -7.20 1.97 -1.88
CA ILE A 333 -8.63 2.27 -2.07
C ILE A 333 -9.24 1.12 -2.86
N THR A 334 -10.14 0.36 -2.23
CA THR A 334 -10.75 -0.84 -2.81
C THR A 334 -12.28 -0.79 -2.68
N GLY A 335 -12.96 -1.80 -3.19
CA GLY A 335 -14.41 -1.98 -3.03
C GLY A 335 -15.17 -1.85 -4.34
N LYS A 336 -16.50 -1.78 -4.24
CA LYS A 336 -17.38 -1.65 -5.41
C LYS A 336 -18.65 -0.85 -5.10
N GLY A 337 -19.03 0.02 -6.02
CA GLY A 337 -20.30 0.73 -6.00
C GLY A 337 -21.31 -0.01 -6.87
N GLY A 338 -22.50 -0.27 -6.36
CA GLY A 338 -23.62 -0.88 -7.10
C GLY A 338 -24.78 0.09 -7.24
N GLN A 339 -25.35 0.21 -8.44
CA GLN A 339 -26.59 0.95 -8.70
C GLN A 339 -27.50 0.15 -9.64
N PHE A 340 -28.81 0.25 -9.44
CA PHE A 340 -29.82 -0.41 -10.26
C PHE A 340 -29.62 -0.13 -11.75
N ASN A 341 -29.64 -1.19 -12.55
CA ASN A 341 -29.61 -1.14 -14.00
C ASN A 341 -30.57 -2.18 -14.58
N ILE A 342 -31.55 -1.70 -15.34
CA ILE A 342 -32.62 -2.54 -15.89
C ILE A 342 -32.10 -3.59 -16.89
N VAL A 343 -31.06 -3.28 -17.66
CA VAL A 343 -30.45 -4.23 -18.61
C VAL A 343 -29.82 -5.38 -17.85
N ASN A 344 -29.10 -5.10 -16.76
CA ASN A 344 -28.52 -6.14 -15.92
C ASN A 344 -29.58 -7.02 -15.25
N LEU A 345 -30.72 -6.45 -14.82
CA LEU A 345 -31.85 -7.23 -14.31
C LEU A 345 -32.37 -8.22 -15.36
N PHE A 346 -32.58 -7.77 -16.61
CA PHE A 346 -33.05 -8.66 -17.67
C PHE A 346 -32.02 -9.72 -18.05
N ILE A 347 -30.73 -9.39 -18.09
CA ILE A 347 -29.67 -10.38 -18.31
C ILE A 347 -29.64 -11.40 -17.18
N ALA A 348 -29.77 -10.96 -15.92
CA ALA A 348 -29.75 -11.83 -14.75
C ALA A 348 -30.94 -12.80 -14.72
N ILE A 349 -32.12 -12.37 -15.18
CA ILE A 349 -33.30 -13.24 -15.30
C ILE A 349 -33.19 -14.14 -16.53
N GLY A 350 -32.70 -13.62 -17.66
CA GLY A 350 -32.66 -14.30 -18.94
C GLY A 350 -31.50 -15.27 -19.13
N LYS A 351 -30.46 -15.24 -18.27
CA LYS A 351 -29.33 -16.17 -18.33
C LYS A 351 -29.71 -17.58 -17.84
N ASP A 352 -30.70 -17.67 -16.94
CA ASP A 352 -31.14 -18.92 -16.31
C ASP A 352 -32.50 -19.41 -16.82
N TYR A 353 -32.95 -18.82 -17.95
CA TYR A 353 -34.07 -19.26 -18.79
C TYR A 353 -33.51 -19.83 -20.09
#